data_AF-A0A8B5Y757-F1
#
_entry.id   AF-A0A8B5Y757-F1
#
_cell.length_a   1.000
_cell.length_b   1.000
_cell.length_c   1.000
_cell.angle_alpha   90.00
_cell.angle_beta   90.00
_cell.angle_gamma   90.00
#
_symmetry.space_group_name_H-M   'P 1'
#
loop_
_entity.id
_entity.type
_entity.pdbx_description
1 polymer ?
#
loop_
_entity_poly.entity_id
_entity_poly.type
_entity_poly.pdbx_seq_one_letter_code
_entity_poly.pdbx_strand_id
1 'polypeptide(L)'
;MFAEKLRNFKKDEEISKLLKENESLRINSLHTLSEKEREEADAFREEHWKKCKGNTSFLLTGASIGTRVEVICSKCKTQKDITDISVW
;
A
#
# COMPACT_ATOMS: atom_id res chain seq x y z
N MET A 1 21.82 -29.54 5.84
CA MET A 1 21.17 -28.45 5.07
C MET A 1 20.19 -27.58 5.87
N PHE A 2 19.27 -28.09 6.70
CA PHE A 2 18.38 -27.22 7.52
C PHE A 2 19.04 -26.74 8.83
N ALA A 3 19.78 -27.63 9.51
CA ALA A 3 20.46 -27.33 10.77
C ALA A 3 21.56 -26.25 10.64
N GLU A 4 22.23 -26.15 9.48
CA GLU A 4 23.22 -25.09 9.22
C GLU A 4 22.57 -23.73 8.99
N LYS A 5 21.42 -23.68 8.29
CA LYS A 5 20.65 -22.43 8.12
C LYS A 5 20.21 -21.89 9.48
N LEU A 6 19.66 -22.73 10.36
CA LEU A 6 19.25 -22.31 11.71
C LEU A 6 20.41 -21.84 12.60
N ARG A 7 21.58 -22.47 12.48
CA ARG A 7 22.79 -22.09 13.24
C ARG A 7 23.38 -20.74 12.79
N ASN A 8 23.22 -20.39 11.51
CA ASN A 8 23.73 -19.14 10.95
C ASN A 8 22.65 -18.05 10.81
N PHE A 9 21.40 -18.34 11.22
CA PHE A 9 20.29 -17.41 11.13
C PHE A 9 20.39 -16.35 12.24
N LYS A 10 21.07 -15.25 11.92
CA LYS A 10 21.10 -14.07 12.77
C LYS A 10 19.84 -13.25 12.56
N LYS A 11 18.77 -13.66 13.25
CA LYS A 11 17.45 -13.01 13.25
C LYS A 11 17.54 -11.48 13.30
N ASP A 12 18.40 -10.95 14.16
CA ASP A 12 18.50 -9.51 14.40
C ASP A 12 19.13 -8.76 13.22
N GLU A 13 20.12 -9.35 12.53
CA GLU A 13 20.72 -8.76 11.33
C GLU A 13 19.71 -8.74 10.17
N GLU A 14 18.91 -9.81 10.04
CA GLU A 14 17.88 -9.91 9.01
C GLU A 14 16.70 -8.96 9.28
N ILE A 15 16.24 -8.85 10.53
CA ILE A 15 15.25 -7.87 10.95
C ILE A 15 15.76 -6.45 10.69
N SER A 16 17.02 -6.14 11.06
CA SER A 16 17.60 -4.82 10.83
C SER A 16 17.67 -4.48 9.34
N LYS A 17 18.03 -5.44 8.49
CA LYS A 17 18.05 -5.28 7.04
C LYS A 17 16.65 -5.00 6.50
N LEU A 18 15.65 -5.78 6.90
CA LEU A 18 14.26 -5.60 6.47
C LEU A 18 13.68 -4.26 6.91
N LEU A 19 14.00 -3.78 8.10
CA LEU A 19 13.58 -2.46 8.57
C LEU A 19 14.19 -1.32 7.73
N LYS A 20 15.47 -1.41 7.38
CA LYS A 20 16.13 -0.45 6.48
C LYS A 20 15.53 -0.46 5.09
N GLU A 21 15.21 -1.64 4.56
CA GLU A 21 14.53 -1.77 3.27
C GLU A 21 13.12 -1.17 3.32
N ASN A 22 12.36 -1.38 4.40
CA ASN A 22 11.04 -0.78 4.59
C ASN A 22 11.11 0.75 4.62
N GLU A 23 12.08 1.29 5.36
CA GLU A 23 12.28 2.74 5.43
C GLU A 23 12.67 3.33 4.08
N SER A 24 13.57 2.66 3.35
CA SER A 24 13.93 3.05 1.99
C SER A 24 12.72 3.05 1.05
N LEU A 25 11.85 2.05 1.15
CA LEU A 25 10.61 1.99 0.35
C LEU A 25 9.66 3.14 0.69
N ARG A 26 9.54 3.51 1.98
CA ARG A 26 8.71 4.62 2.41
C ARG A 26 9.22 5.97 1.91
N ILE A 27 10.54 6.19 1.95
CA ILE A 27 11.16 7.44 1.49
C ILE A 27 11.08 7.57 -0.04
N ASN A 28 11.20 6.46 -0.77
CA ASN A 28 11.29 6.45 -2.23
C ASN A 28 9.95 6.22 -2.94
N SER A 29 8.86 5.92 -2.23
CA SER A 29 7.52 5.81 -2.81
C SER A 29 6.78 7.15 -2.78
N LEU A 30 5.89 7.36 -3.76
CA LEU A 30 4.99 8.52 -3.73
C LEU A 30 3.98 8.42 -2.58
N HIS A 31 3.54 7.20 -2.28
CA HIS A 31 2.70 6.86 -1.14
C HIS A 31 2.79 5.35 -0.87
N THR A 32 2.79 4.97 0.40
CA THR A 32 2.66 3.57 0.83
C THR A 32 1.30 3.40 1.49
N LEU A 33 0.40 2.64 0.87
CA LEU A 33 -0.96 2.46 1.39
C LEU A 33 -0.92 1.82 2.78
N SER A 34 -1.77 2.32 3.69
CA SER A 34 -2.08 1.62 4.93
C SER A 34 -2.84 0.31 4.65
N GLU A 35 -2.94 -0.56 5.65
CA GLU A 35 -3.73 -1.79 5.52
C GLU A 35 -5.20 -1.48 5.19
N LYS A 36 -5.77 -0.48 5.86
CA LYS A 36 -7.13 0.01 5.60
C LYS A 36 -7.28 0.54 4.18
N GLU A 37 -6.36 1.41 3.74
CA GLU A 37 -6.36 1.96 2.38
C GLU A 37 -6.29 0.84 1.32
N ARG A 38 -5.43 -0.16 1.54
CA ARG A 38 -5.28 -1.32 0.64
C ARG A 38 -6.57 -2.13 0.57
N GLU A 39 -7.17 -2.48 1.70
CA GLU A 39 -8.41 -3.25 1.74
C GLU A 39 -9.57 -2.52 1.05
N GLU A 40 -9.69 -1.21 1.27
CA GLU A 40 -10.70 -0.40 0.61
C GLU A 40 -10.48 -0.26 -0.90
N ALA A 41 -9.22 -0.16 -1.34
CA ALA A 41 -8.87 -0.15 -2.76
C ALA A 41 -9.15 -1.50 -3.43
N ASP A 42 -8.87 -2.61 -2.75
CA ASP A 42 -9.15 -3.95 -3.25
C ASP A 42 -10.65 -4.20 -3.40
N ALA A 43 -11.45 -3.84 -2.39
CA ALA A 43 -12.91 -3.92 -2.46
C ALA A 43 -13.48 -3.10 -3.63
N PHE A 44 -13.00 -1.86 -3.80
CA PHE A 44 -13.40 -1.03 -4.93
C PHE A 44 -13.03 -1.67 -6.27
N ARG A 45 -11.79 -2.17 -6.40
CA ARG A 45 -11.30 -2.81 -7.63
C ARG A 45 -12.15 -4.04 -7.98
N GLU A 46 -12.46 -4.89 -7.02
CA GLU A 46 -13.28 -6.07 -7.25
C GLU A 46 -14.70 -5.72 -7.70
N GLU A 47 -15.33 -4.75 -7.03
CA GLU A 47 -16.66 -4.27 -7.38
C GLU A 47 -16.68 -3.73 -8.82
N HIS A 48 -15.74 -2.85 -9.15
CA HIS A 48 -15.68 -2.20 -10.45
C HIS A 48 -15.19 -3.13 -11.57
N TRP A 49 -14.44 -4.18 -11.26
CA TRP A 49 -14.15 -5.25 -12.21
C TRP A 49 -15.41 -6.07 -12.55
N LYS A 50 -16.23 -6.40 -11.54
CA LYS A 50 -17.49 -7.15 -11.73
C LYS A 50 -18.53 -6.33 -12.50
N LYS A 51 -18.74 -5.06 -12.11
CA LYS A 51 -19.76 -4.18 -12.70
C LYS A 51 -19.32 -3.53 -14.01
N CYS A 52 -18.12 -2.96 -14.02
CA CYS A 52 -17.67 -2.09 -15.11
C CYS A 52 -16.68 -2.81 -16.03
N LYS A 53 -15.92 -3.81 -15.57
CA LYS A 53 -14.69 -4.28 -16.25
C LYS A 53 -13.69 -3.12 -16.45
N GLY A 54 -13.69 -2.17 -15.52
CA GLY A 54 -12.81 -1.00 -15.53
C GLY A 54 -11.53 -1.27 -14.75
N ASN A 55 -10.45 -0.61 -15.15
CA ASN A 55 -9.22 -0.55 -14.35
C ASN A 55 -9.38 0.47 -13.23
N THR A 56 -8.48 0.43 -12.24
CA THR A 56 -8.45 1.38 -11.12
C THR A 56 -7.23 2.29 -11.24
N SER A 57 -7.40 3.58 -10.98
CA SER A 57 -6.34 4.57 -10.90
C SER A 57 -6.36 5.22 -9.52
N PHE A 58 -5.22 5.69 -9.04
CA PHE A 58 -5.11 6.42 -7.78
C PHE A 58 -4.85 7.90 -8.05
N LEU A 59 -5.51 8.77 -7.30
CA LEU A 59 -5.20 10.18 -7.20
C LEU A 59 -4.64 10.44 -5.80
N LEU A 60 -3.39 10.88 -5.78
CA LEU A 60 -2.67 11.24 -4.56
C LEU A 60 -2.60 12.75 -4.48
N THR A 61 -3.16 13.32 -3.41
CA THR A 61 -3.11 14.76 -3.14
C THR A 61 -2.34 15.00 -1.86
N GLY A 62 -1.17 15.62 -1.97
CA GLY A 62 -0.41 16.05 -0.80
C GLY A 62 -1.19 17.08 0.01
N ALA A 63 -1.39 16.79 1.29
CA ALA A 63 -1.94 17.68 2.30
C ALA A 63 -0.82 18.08 3.27
N SER A 64 -1.00 19.16 4.03
CA SER A 64 0.05 19.68 4.93
C SER A 64 0.57 18.68 5.96
N ILE A 65 -0.22 17.68 6.32
CA ILE A 65 0.08 16.67 7.36
C ILE A 65 0.08 15.23 6.84
N GLY A 66 -0.07 15.01 5.53
CA GLY A 66 -0.19 13.65 4.99
C GLY A 66 -0.61 13.64 3.53
N THR A 67 -1.02 12.47 3.02
CA THR A 67 -1.45 12.32 1.62
C THR A 67 -2.88 11.80 1.58
N ARG A 68 -3.78 12.57 0.96
CA ARG A 68 -5.14 12.11 0.67
C ARG A 68 -5.08 11.14 -0.51
N VAL A 69 -5.79 10.02 -0.38
CA VAL A 69 -5.79 8.94 -1.37
C VAL A 69 -7.21 8.70 -1.88
N GLU A 70 -7.40 8.90 -3.18
CA GLU A 70 -8.64 8.59 -3.87
C GLU A 70 -8.41 7.49 -4.91
N VAL A 71 -9.35 6.56 -5.01
CA VAL A 71 -9.36 5.49 -6.01
C VAL A 71 -10.47 5.77 -7.02
N ILE A 72 -10.14 5.59 -8.30
CA ILE A 72 -10.97 6.03 -9.43
C ILE A 72 -11.14 4.89 -10.42
N CYS A 73 -12.39 4.58 -10.80
CA CYS A 73 -12.66 3.63 -11.87
C CYS A 73 -12.41 4.28 -13.23
N SER A 74 -11.58 3.66 -14.07
CA SER A 74 -11.25 4.19 -15.40
C SER A 74 -12.43 4.25 -16.37
N LYS A 75 -13.48 3.44 -16.16
CA LYS A 75 -14.63 3.31 -17.05
C LYS A 75 -15.82 4.18 -16.65
N CYS A 76 -16.33 4.01 -15.43
CA CYS A 76 -17.50 4.75 -14.95
C CYS A 76 -17.14 6.08 -14.26
N LYS A 77 -15.85 6.33 -14.02
CA LYS A 77 -15.31 7.54 -13.39
C LYS A 77 -15.77 7.78 -11.94
N THR A 78 -16.46 6.82 -11.32
CA THR A 78 -16.70 6.82 -9.87
C THR A 78 -15.39 6.94 -9.12
N GLN A 79 -15.39 7.78 -8.08
CA GLN A 79 -14.25 8.04 -7.22
C GLN A 79 -14.65 7.70 -5.78
N LYS A 80 -13.72 7.17 -5.02
CA LYS A 80 -13.87 6.89 -3.60
C LYS A 80 -12.64 7.38 -2.86
N ASP A 81 -12.86 8.22 -1.84
CA ASP A 81 -11.83 8.56 -0.86
C ASP A 81 -11.61 7.38 0.07
N ILE A 82 -10.36 6.93 0.19
CA ILE A 82 -9.95 5.80 1.05
C ILE A 82 -8.95 6.22 2.12
N THR A 83 -8.69 7.52 2.26
CA THR A 83 -7.65 8.08 3.13
C THR A 83 -7.74 7.54 4.55
N ASP A 84 -6.63 7.01 5.06
CA ASP A 84 -6.50 6.60 6.44
C ASP A 84 -5.79 7.68 7.27
N ILE A 85 -6.57 8.60 7.83
CA ILE A 85 -6.07 9.70 8.66
C ILE A 85 -5.38 9.18 9.94
N SER A 86 -5.64 7.94 10.37
CA SER A 86 -5.07 7.40 11.60
C SER A 86 -3.56 7.10 11.54
N VAL A 87 -3.00 7.04 10.32
CA VAL A 87 -1.58 6.75 10.07
C VAL A 87 -0.77 7.98 9.66
N TRP A 88 -1.35 9.18 9.78
CA TRP A 88 -0.70 10.46 9.50
C TRP A 88 0.11 10.96 10.70
#